data_AF-A0A7S0YR69-F1
#
_entry.id   AF-A0A7S0YR69-F1
#
_cell.length_a   1.000
_cell.length_b   1.000
_cell.length_c   1.000
_cell.angle_alpha   90.00
_cell.angle_beta   90.00
_cell.angle_gamma   90.00
#
_symmetry.space_group_name_H-M   'P 1'
#
loop_
_entity.id
_entity.type
_entity.pdbx_description
1 polymer ?
#
loop_
_entity_poly.entity_id
_entity_poly.type
_entity_poly.pdbx_seq_one_letter_code
_entity_poly.pdbx_strand_id
1 'polypeptide(L)'
;SYFDLGFDADYAKVQEQFHACVATHDPQNVADLSHLHPYHVDTLLQMSDYQSQMGEHATAADLIERAVYALELGMNQSFLSALQGGVARVDYHYQGNRAMYHVLFRHMLSVGRRGCNRTALELSRLILSLSFDCDPMGVMCCLDYYALRCRQFTLVTKFYDFFSNLPSAHQMYHAGGLPSLHFSYSLALWHLSNASQSQPASSASSTTPSPPPPLDALVSALANFPSALRKLLIKCNVTIEGGDWAALLDRPYFMHQASGGVEHLIDIFVERQHTLWKPTQVMAFLSRATKILCQRLDAGEAMTLRSVKDVSERAGREYTHLVVSNFSDAVTVIPADVMREA
;
A
#
# COMPACT_ATOMS: atom_id res chain seq x y z
N SER A 1 19.52 -6.30 15.14
CA SER A 1 19.22 -6.26 16.58
C SER A 1 17.73 -6.19 16.77
N TYR A 2 17.18 -7.01 17.67
CA TYR A 2 15.75 -7.01 17.99
C TYR A 2 15.49 -6.11 19.21
N PHE A 3 14.37 -5.39 19.18
CA PHE A 3 13.92 -4.47 20.22
C PHE A 3 12.43 -4.65 20.44
N ASP A 4 11.99 -4.41 21.67
CA ASP A 4 10.58 -4.45 22.07
C ASP A 4 10.24 -3.19 22.85
N LEU A 5 8.97 -2.78 22.77
CA LEU A 5 8.43 -1.69 23.57
C LEU A 5 8.16 -2.20 25.00
N GLY A 6 8.86 -1.59 25.97
CA GLY A 6 8.61 -1.78 27.39
C GLY A 6 7.62 -0.75 27.92
N PHE A 7 6.67 -1.19 28.74
CA PHE A 7 5.68 -0.32 29.38
C PHE A 7 5.85 -0.34 30.90
N ASP A 8 5.89 0.85 31.51
CA ASP A 8 5.96 0.99 32.95
C ASP A 8 4.64 0.59 33.63
N ALA A 9 4.70 0.32 34.94
CA ALA A 9 3.55 -0.11 35.72
C ALA A 9 2.38 0.90 35.67
N ASP A 10 2.67 2.19 35.57
CA ASP A 10 1.62 3.21 35.44
C ASP A 10 0.99 3.21 34.06
N TYR A 11 1.77 3.00 32.99
CA TYR A 11 1.22 2.83 31.64
C TYR A 11 0.32 1.58 31.58
N ALA A 12 0.73 0.47 32.19
CA ALA A 12 -0.05 -0.76 32.24
C ALA A 12 -1.41 -0.58 32.94
N LYS A 13 -1.48 0.22 34.02
CA LYS A 13 -2.75 0.57 34.68
C LYS A 13 -3.67 1.38 33.75
N VAL A 14 -3.10 2.35 33.01
CA VAL A 14 -3.87 3.15 32.05
C VAL A 14 -4.36 2.26 30.89
N GLN A 15 -3.57 1.28 30.45
CA GLN A 15 -3.99 0.30 29.45
C GLN A 15 -5.21 -0.51 29.92
N GLU A 16 -5.24 -0.93 31.19
CA GLU A 16 -6.40 -1.63 31.77
C GLU A 16 -7.65 -0.73 31.79
N GLN A 17 -7.48 0.54 32.20
CA GLN A 17 -8.56 1.53 32.16
C GLN A 17 -9.06 1.78 30.73
N PHE A 18 -8.15 1.83 29.74
CA PHE A 18 -8.50 1.95 28.33
C PHE A 18 -9.36 0.77 27.88
N HIS A 19 -8.97 -0.47 28.21
CA HIS A 19 -9.78 -1.65 27.88
C HIS A 19 -11.17 -1.59 28.53
N ALA A 20 -11.25 -1.13 29.79
CA ALA A 20 -12.52 -0.95 30.47
C ALA A 20 -13.39 0.12 29.78
N CYS A 21 -12.81 1.25 29.36
CA CYS A 21 -13.51 2.30 28.63
C CYS A 21 -14.03 1.80 27.27
N VAL A 22 -13.18 1.11 26.48
CA VAL A 22 -13.57 0.56 25.18
C VAL A 22 -14.71 -0.46 25.33
N ALA A 23 -14.71 -1.26 26.40
CA ALA A 23 -15.78 -2.23 26.68
C ALA A 23 -17.14 -1.57 26.97
N THR A 24 -17.18 -0.28 27.34
CA THR A 24 -18.44 0.46 27.54
C THR A 24 -19.12 0.86 26.23
N HIS A 25 -18.42 0.82 25.10
CA HIS A 25 -18.87 1.32 23.79
C HIS A 25 -19.28 2.80 23.77
N ASP A 26 -18.89 3.59 24.79
CA ASP A 26 -19.15 5.03 24.87
C ASP A 26 -17.88 5.82 24.49
N PRO A 27 -17.88 6.58 23.37
CA PRO A 27 -16.76 7.40 22.95
C PRO A 27 -16.35 8.46 23.98
N GLN A 28 -17.28 8.94 24.81
CA GLN A 28 -17.01 9.98 25.80
C GLN A 28 -16.04 9.47 26.88
N ASN A 29 -16.18 8.21 27.30
CA ASN A 29 -15.26 7.61 28.27
C ASN A 29 -13.81 7.56 27.75
N VAL A 30 -13.64 7.27 26.46
CA VAL A 30 -12.31 7.26 25.81
C VAL A 30 -11.77 8.69 25.66
N ALA A 31 -12.64 9.66 25.37
CA ALA A 31 -12.28 11.08 25.31
C ALA A 31 -11.81 11.60 26.68
N ASP A 32 -12.54 11.29 27.75
CA ASP A 32 -12.19 11.66 29.13
C ASP A 32 -10.85 11.03 29.54
N LEU A 33 -10.63 9.76 29.18
CA LEU A 33 -9.35 9.10 29.40
C LEU A 33 -8.21 9.77 28.60
N SER A 34 -8.48 10.22 27.37
CA SER A 34 -7.52 10.97 26.56
C SER A 34 -7.14 12.31 27.20
N HIS A 35 -8.07 12.97 27.87
CA HIS A 35 -7.78 14.20 28.62
C HIS A 35 -6.92 13.93 29.87
N LEU A 36 -7.19 12.84 30.58
CA LEU A 36 -6.46 12.45 31.80
C LEU A 36 -5.06 11.88 31.52
N HIS A 37 -4.92 11.06 30.49
CA HIS A 37 -3.68 10.36 30.13
C HIS A 37 -3.28 10.65 28.69
N PRO A 38 -2.73 11.84 28.44
CA PRO A 38 -2.84 12.40 27.11
C PRO A 38 -1.70 11.90 26.20
N TYR A 39 -0.78 11.07 26.72
CA TYR A 39 0.25 10.36 25.96
C TYR A 39 0.03 8.84 25.87
N HIS A 40 -1.14 8.32 26.27
CA HIS A 40 -1.45 6.90 26.13
C HIS A 40 -1.75 6.56 24.66
N VAL A 41 -0.93 5.68 24.07
CA VAL A 41 -0.88 5.49 22.61
C VAL A 41 -2.18 4.91 22.06
N ASP A 42 -2.72 3.86 22.69
CA ASP A 42 -3.95 3.21 22.18
C ASP A 42 -5.18 4.11 22.32
N THR A 43 -5.24 4.95 23.36
CA THR A 43 -6.31 5.96 23.50
C THR A 43 -6.23 6.99 22.38
N LEU A 44 -5.02 7.48 22.07
CA LEU A 44 -4.81 8.43 20.98
C LEU A 44 -5.16 7.82 19.61
N LEU A 45 -4.82 6.55 19.39
CA LEU A 45 -5.21 5.81 18.19
C LEU A 45 -6.73 5.73 18.04
N GLN A 46 -7.43 5.30 19.09
CA GLN A 46 -8.90 5.17 19.07
C GLN A 46 -9.59 6.52 18.84
N MET A 47 -9.12 7.58 19.52
CA MET A 47 -9.65 8.93 19.32
C MET A 47 -9.34 9.48 17.92
N SER A 48 -8.18 9.16 17.34
CA SER A 48 -7.86 9.56 15.97
C SER A 48 -8.79 8.90 14.94
N ASP A 49 -9.13 7.63 15.14
CA ASP A 49 -10.10 6.93 14.29
C ASP A 49 -11.50 7.55 14.43
N TYR A 50 -11.93 7.85 15.66
CA TYR A 50 -13.19 8.54 15.92
C TYR A 50 -13.25 9.91 15.22
N GLN A 51 -12.23 10.75 15.39
CA GLN A 51 -12.18 12.06 14.75
C GLN A 51 -12.12 11.96 13.22
N SER A 52 -11.43 10.95 12.68
CA SER A 52 -11.41 10.70 11.24
C SER A 52 -12.81 10.35 10.71
N GLN A 53 -13.58 9.55 11.44
CA GLN A 53 -14.95 9.20 11.08
C GLN A 53 -15.91 10.40 11.16
N MET A 54 -15.63 11.36 12.05
CA MET A 54 -16.34 12.64 12.15
C MET A 54 -15.96 13.64 11.04
N GLY A 55 -14.95 13.34 10.22
CA GLY A 55 -14.41 14.25 9.21
C GLY A 55 -13.40 15.27 9.73
N GLU A 56 -13.08 15.23 11.03
CA GLU A 56 -12.12 16.11 11.70
C GLU A 56 -10.67 15.63 11.52
N HIS A 57 -10.22 15.58 10.27
CA HIS A 57 -8.92 14.99 9.91
C HIS A 57 -7.71 15.76 10.44
N ALA A 58 -7.83 17.06 10.66
CA ALA A 58 -6.76 17.86 11.26
C ALA A 58 -6.50 17.39 12.70
N THR A 59 -7.56 17.32 13.51
CA THR A 59 -7.48 16.82 14.89
C THR A 59 -7.05 15.35 14.94
N ALA A 60 -7.55 14.53 14.02
CA ALA A 60 -7.11 13.14 13.92
C ALA A 60 -5.60 13.03 13.63
N ALA A 61 -5.06 13.89 12.76
CA ALA A 61 -3.62 13.95 12.48
C ALA A 61 -2.82 14.41 13.70
N ASP A 62 -3.28 15.43 14.42
CA ASP A 62 -2.63 15.92 15.64
C ASP A 62 -2.54 14.82 16.72
N LEU A 63 -3.60 14.02 16.90
CA LEU A 63 -3.60 12.88 17.81
C LEU A 63 -2.56 11.81 17.42
N ILE A 64 -2.38 11.56 16.12
CA ILE A 64 -1.37 10.62 15.62
C ILE A 64 0.04 11.19 15.77
N GLU A 65 0.27 12.46 15.44
CA GLU A 65 1.56 13.12 15.65
C GLU A 65 1.94 13.11 17.13
N ARG A 66 0.95 13.28 18.02
CA ARG A 66 1.14 13.12 19.46
C ARG A 66 1.46 11.68 19.89
N ALA A 67 0.85 10.69 19.25
CA ALA A 67 1.17 9.29 19.51
C ALA A 67 2.58 8.93 19.04
N VAL A 68 3.02 9.47 17.90
CA VAL A 68 4.42 9.35 17.44
C VAL A 68 5.36 9.96 18.47
N TYR A 69 5.07 11.17 18.96
CA TYR A 69 5.86 11.81 20.00
C TYR A 69 5.93 10.97 21.30
N ALA A 70 4.82 10.38 21.74
CA ALA A 70 4.81 9.50 22.91
C ALA A 70 5.71 8.27 22.73
N LEU A 71 5.76 7.69 21.52
CA LEU A 71 6.66 6.58 21.20
C LEU A 71 8.13 7.03 21.17
N GLU A 72 8.41 8.20 20.60
CA GLU A 72 9.75 8.79 20.54
C GLU A 72 10.36 9.03 21.92
N LEU A 73 9.55 9.44 22.90
CA LEU A 73 10.00 9.61 24.29
C LEU A 73 10.53 8.32 24.92
N GLY A 74 10.03 7.16 24.50
CA GLY A 74 10.46 5.85 24.99
C GLY A 74 11.68 5.28 24.26
N MET A 75 12.17 5.93 23.21
CA MET A 75 13.26 5.40 22.39
C MET A 75 14.62 5.61 23.08
N ASN A 76 15.32 4.51 23.34
CA ASN A 76 16.67 4.56 23.89
C ASN A 76 17.74 4.79 22.80
N GLN A 77 18.93 5.24 23.21
CA GLN A 77 20.03 5.56 22.29
C GLN A 77 20.51 4.35 21.46
N SER A 78 20.41 3.14 22.02
CA SER A 78 20.81 1.90 21.32
C SER A 78 19.83 1.57 20.18
N PHE A 79 18.54 1.76 20.39
CA PHE A 79 17.52 1.66 19.35
C PHE A 79 17.75 2.70 18.26
N LEU A 80 17.92 3.98 18.63
CA LEU A 80 18.16 5.05 17.65
C LEU A 80 19.41 4.80 16.79
N SER A 81 20.50 4.34 17.39
CA SER A 81 21.72 3.96 16.67
C SER A 81 21.47 2.78 15.72
N ALA A 82 20.79 1.73 16.18
CA ALA A 82 20.43 0.58 15.35
C ALA A 82 19.47 0.96 14.21
N LEU A 83 18.57 1.91 14.45
CA LEU A 83 17.62 2.41 13.48
C LEU A 83 18.31 3.20 12.37
N GLN A 84 19.23 4.11 12.74
CA GLN A 84 20.08 4.83 11.79
C GLN A 84 20.95 3.89 10.96
N GLY A 85 21.41 2.78 11.55
CA GLY A 85 22.14 1.72 10.87
C GLY A 85 21.28 0.78 10.02
N GLY A 86 19.94 0.89 10.05
CA GLY A 86 19.03 0.00 9.30
C GLY A 86 18.96 -1.44 9.82
N VAL A 87 19.46 -1.69 11.04
CA VAL A 87 19.57 -3.03 11.65
C VAL A 87 18.60 -3.23 12.83
N ALA A 88 17.85 -2.20 13.22
CA ALA A 88 16.78 -2.33 14.19
C ALA A 88 15.63 -3.17 13.62
N ARG A 89 15.19 -4.16 14.40
CA ARG A 89 14.04 -5.02 14.13
C ARG A 89 13.12 -4.96 15.33
N VAL A 90 11.83 -4.91 15.09
CA VAL A 90 10.79 -4.92 16.12
C VAL A 90 9.75 -5.94 15.68
N ASP A 91 9.52 -6.98 16.48
CA ASP A 91 8.61 -8.05 16.07
C ASP A 91 7.15 -7.62 16.28
N TYR A 92 6.34 -7.67 15.22
CA TYR A 92 4.92 -7.37 15.30
C TYR A 92 4.12 -8.40 16.10
N HIS A 93 4.61 -9.64 16.19
CA HIS A 93 3.91 -10.69 16.93
C HIS A 93 3.81 -10.38 18.43
N TYR A 94 4.78 -9.64 18.97
CA TYR A 94 4.71 -9.11 20.32
C TYR A 94 3.64 -8.03 20.44
N GLN A 95 2.64 -8.26 21.30
CA GLN A 95 1.46 -7.40 21.42
C GLN A 95 1.84 -5.94 21.72
N GLY A 96 2.85 -5.71 22.54
CA GLY A 96 3.31 -4.37 22.90
C GLY A 96 3.85 -3.55 21.71
N ASN A 97 4.34 -4.23 20.67
CA ASN A 97 4.90 -3.56 19.51
C ASN A 97 3.84 -3.13 18.50
N ARG A 98 2.63 -3.71 18.56
CA ARG A 98 1.58 -3.49 17.54
C ARG A 98 1.15 -2.03 17.45
N ALA A 99 1.05 -1.35 18.59
CA ALA A 99 0.66 0.06 18.65
C ALA A 99 1.60 0.93 17.80
N MET A 100 2.90 0.65 17.81
CA MET A 100 3.88 1.38 16.99
C MET A 100 3.60 1.24 15.49
N TYR A 101 3.31 0.04 15.00
CA TYR A 101 2.97 -0.17 13.58
C TYR A 101 1.71 0.58 13.18
N HIS A 102 0.69 0.53 14.04
CA HIS A 102 -0.57 1.24 13.85
C HIS A 102 -0.41 2.76 13.81
N VAL A 103 0.41 3.32 14.71
CA VAL A 103 0.72 4.76 14.73
C VAL A 103 1.50 5.17 13.49
N LEU A 104 2.60 4.47 13.18
CA LEU A 104 3.45 4.79 12.03
C LEU A 104 2.69 4.67 10.71
N PHE A 105 1.85 3.65 10.56
CA PHE A 105 1.03 3.46 9.35
C PHE A 105 -0.01 4.57 9.20
N ARG A 106 -0.74 4.92 10.27
CA ARG A 106 -1.69 6.06 10.22
C ARG A 106 -0.98 7.38 9.93
N HIS A 107 0.21 7.59 10.50
CA HIS A 107 1.03 8.77 10.22
C HIS A 107 1.45 8.81 8.75
N MET A 108 1.94 7.69 8.21
CA MET A 108 2.29 7.55 6.79
C MET A 108 1.12 7.91 5.87
N LEU A 109 -0.08 7.38 6.13
CA LEU A 109 -1.28 7.68 5.35
C LEU A 109 -1.68 9.16 5.46
N SER A 110 -1.68 9.73 6.67
CA SER A 110 -2.00 11.14 6.92
C SER A 110 -1.08 12.09 6.14
N VAL A 111 0.23 11.87 6.23
CA VAL A 111 1.25 12.64 5.51
C VAL A 111 1.14 12.45 3.99
N GLY A 112 0.81 11.23 3.54
CA GLY A 112 0.51 10.93 2.14
C GLY A 112 -0.67 11.74 1.59
N ARG A 113 -1.79 11.81 2.33
CA ARG A 113 -2.99 12.58 1.94
C ARG A 113 -2.73 14.09 1.87
N ARG A 114 -1.81 14.60 2.70
CA ARG A 114 -1.34 16.00 2.65
C ARG A 114 -0.43 16.31 1.45
N GLY A 115 -0.15 15.32 0.59
CA GLY A 115 0.69 15.47 -0.60
C GLY A 115 2.19 15.33 -0.34
N CYS A 116 2.59 15.06 0.91
CA CYS A 116 3.99 14.83 1.31
C CYS A 116 4.45 13.41 0.97
N ASN A 117 4.30 13.03 -0.31
CA ASN A 117 4.57 11.67 -0.82
C ASN A 117 6.00 11.19 -0.53
N ARG A 118 6.98 12.11 -0.49
CA ARG A 118 8.36 11.75 -0.20
C ARG A 118 8.52 11.27 1.23
N THR A 119 7.93 11.98 2.19
CA THR A 119 7.93 11.58 3.59
C THR A 119 7.16 10.27 3.79
N ALA A 120 6.00 10.13 3.14
CA ALA A 120 5.23 8.88 3.18
C ALA A 120 6.03 7.68 2.63
N LEU A 121 6.83 7.88 1.57
CA LEU A 121 7.71 6.85 1.04
C LEU A 121 8.80 6.45 2.05
N GLU A 122 9.47 7.40 2.70
CA GLU A 122 10.50 7.07 3.68
C GLU A 122 9.89 6.40 4.93
N LEU A 123 8.69 6.81 5.36
CA LEU A 123 7.92 6.13 6.41
C LEU A 123 7.54 4.69 6.01
N SER A 124 7.12 4.48 4.75
CA SER A 124 6.84 3.14 4.22
C SER A 124 8.06 2.22 4.35
N ARG A 125 9.23 2.74 3.96
CA ARG A 125 10.51 2.01 4.04
C ARG A 125 10.92 1.77 5.49
N LEU A 126 10.71 2.74 6.37
CA LEU A 126 10.95 2.60 7.80
C LEU A 126 10.11 1.45 8.38
N ILE A 127 8.78 1.45 8.16
CA ILE A 127 7.87 0.42 8.68
C ILE A 127 8.29 -0.98 8.21
N LEU A 128 8.57 -1.13 6.90
CA LEU A 128 9.05 -2.40 6.35
C LEU A 128 10.41 -2.82 6.89
N SER A 129 11.28 -1.87 7.22
CA SER A 129 12.59 -2.19 7.81
C SER A 129 12.51 -2.71 9.24
N LEU A 130 11.45 -2.36 9.99
CA LEU A 130 11.24 -2.80 11.37
C LEU A 130 10.82 -4.27 11.43
N SER A 131 9.90 -4.69 10.55
CA SER A 131 9.58 -6.11 10.36
C SER A 131 9.35 -6.39 8.89
N PHE A 132 10.39 -6.94 8.25
CA PHE A 132 10.36 -7.32 6.84
C PHE A 132 9.52 -8.59 6.61
N ASP A 133 9.34 -9.42 7.64
CA ASP A 133 8.85 -10.79 7.47
C ASP A 133 7.32 -10.92 7.55
N CYS A 134 6.59 -9.95 8.10
CA CYS A 134 5.12 -10.04 8.24
C CYS A 134 4.25 -8.92 7.60
N ASP A 135 4.80 -7.76 7.20
CA ASP A 135 4.08 -6.58 6.65
C ASP A 135 2.61 -6.45 7.12
N PRO A 136 2.39 -6.32 8.44
CA PRO A 136 1.06 -6.50 9.04
C PRO A 136 0.07 -5.41 8.62
N MET A 137 0.58 -4.26 8.18
CA MET A 137 -0.19 -3.10 7.75
C MET A 137 -0.41 -3.04 6.24
N GLY A 138 0.19 -3.95 5.45
CA GLY A 138 0.06 -3.94 4.00
C GLY A 138 0.79 -2.78 3.32
N VAL A 139 1.93 -2.33 3.87
CA VAL A 139 2.71 -1.23 3.31
C VAL A 139 3.19 -1.55 1.89
N MET A 140 3.42 -2.82 1.58
CA MET A 140 3.75 -3.28 0.23
C MET A 140 2.68 -2.95 -0.81
N CYS A 141 1.41 -2.78 -0.39
CA CYS A 141 0.32 -2.43 -1.30
C CYS A 141 0.30 -0.95 -1.73
N CYS A 142 1.08 -0.07 -1.06
CA CYS A 142 1.09 1.37 -1.34
C CYS A 142 2.48 2.01 -1.46
N LEU A 143 3.56 1.30 -1.12
CA LEU A 143 4.92 1.85 -1.18
C LEU A 143 5.32 2.31 -2.60
N ASP A 144 4.94 1.52 -3.60
CA ASP A 144 5.19 1.78 -5.01
C ASP A 144 4.45 3.01 -5.52
N TYR A 145 3.21 3.23 -5.06
CA TYR A 145 2.46 4.44 -5.33
C TYR A 145 3.24 5.70 -4.89
N TYR A 146 3.75 5.72 -3.66
CA TYR A 146 4.53 6.87 -3.18
C TYR A 146 5.83 7.05 -3.97
N ALA A 147 6.51 5.96 -4.31
CA ALA A 147 7.72 6.00 -5.14
C ALA A 147 7.45 6.59 -6.53
N LEU A 148 6.36 6.19 -7.19
CA LEU A 148 5.93 6.74 -8.48
C LEU A 148 5.56 8.22 -8.38
N ARG A 149 4.79 8.62 -7.36
CA ARG A 149 4.45 10.03 -7.11
C ARG A 149 5.69 10.90 -6.88
N CYS A 150 6.75 10.34 -6.31
CA CYS A 150 8.04 10.99 -6.13
C CYS A 150 8.97 10.90 -7.35
N ARG A 151 8.52 10.31 -8.47
CA ARG A 151 9.31 10.08 -9.69
C ARG A 151 10.58 9.23 -9.45
N GLN A 152 10.58 8.39 -8.42
CA GLN A 152 11.69 7.47 -8.13
C GLN A 152 11.51 6.16 -8.91
N PHE A 153 11.46 6.26 -10.25
CA PHE A 153 11.17 5.11 -11.12
C PHE A 153 12.23 4.00 -11.00
N THR A 154 13.51 4.37 -10.89
CA THR A 154 14.61 3.42 -10.67
C THR A 154 14.48 2.68 -9.32
N LEU A 155 13.88 3.31 -8.32
CA LEU A 155 13.65 2.65 -7.03
C LEU A 155 12.55 1.59 -7.16
N VAL A 156 11.47 1.88 -7.89
CA VAL A 156 10.39 0.91 -8.17
C VAL A 156 10.93 -0.30 -8.91
N THR A 157 11.78 -0.11 -9.92
CA THR A 157 12.38 -1.24 -10.65
C THR A 157 13.27 -2.09 -9.74
N LYS A 158 14.11 -1.45 -8.92
CA LYS A 158 14.95 -2.15 -7.94
C LYS A 158 14.12 -2.91 -6.90
N PHE A 159 13.02 -2.35 -6.43
CA PHE A 159 12.11 -3.05 -5.53
C PHE A 159 11.50 -4.26 -6.22
N TYR A 160 10.93 -4.09 -7.41
CA TYR A 160 10.35 -5.21 -8.15
C TYR A 160 11.37 -6.35 -8.36
N ASP A 161 12.60 -6.03 -8.78
CA ASP A 161 13.65 -7.01 -8.98
C ASP A 161 14.06 -7.68 -7.65
N PHE A 162 14.21 -6.90 -6.57
CA PHE A 162 14.54 -7.43 -5.25
C PHE A 162 13.46 -8.39 -4.75
N PHE A 163 12.19 -7.99 -4.79
CA PHE A 163 11.06 -8.79 -4.33
C PHE A 163 10.76 -9.99 -5.24
N SER A 164 11.11 -9.93 -6.53
CA SER A 164 11.02 -11.07 -7.44
C SER A 164 12.10 -12.13 -7.19
N ASN A 165 13.25 -11.73 -6.64
CA ASN A 165 14.39 -12.63 -6.39
C ASN A 165 14.51 -13.07 -4.93
N LEU A 166 13.50 -12.80 -4.09
CA LEU A 166 13.50 -13.23 -2.70
C LEU A 166 13.49 -14.77 -2.60
N PRO A 167 14.23 -15.35 -1.63
CA PRO A 167 14.17 -16.78 -1.35
C PRO A 167 12.74 -17.24 -1.02
N SER A 168 12.40 -18.49 -1.31
CA SER A 168 11.06 -19.05 -1.11
C SER A 168 10.52 -18.93 0.32
N ALA A 169 11.38 -18.76 1.32
CA ALA A 169 10.99 -18.48 2.70
C ALA A 169 10.26 -17.12 2.87
N HIS A 170 10.53 -16.14 2.00
CA HIS A 170 9.92 -14.81 2.01
C HIS A 170 8.96 -14.60 0.83
N GLN A 171 8.44 -15.68 0.24
CA GLN A 171 7.58 -15.65 -0.95
C GLN A 171 6.24 -14.92 -0.73
N MET A 172 5.89 -14.61 0.53
CA MET A 172 4.78 -13.72 0.87
C MET A 172 4.89 -12.36 0.18
N TYR A 173 6.11 -11.81 0.05
CA TYR A 173 6.40 -10.51 -0.55
C TYR A 173 6.73 -10.58 -2.03
N HIS A 174 6.59 -11.74 -2.64
CA HIS A 174 7.09 -11.94 -3.98
C HIS A 174 6.34 -11.01 -4.94
N ALA A 175 7.08 -10.17 -5.66
CA ALA A 175 6.50 -9.10 -6.49
C ALA A 175 5.43 -9.62 -7.46
N GLY A 176 5.63 -10.85 -7.93
CA GLY A 176 4.65 -11.69 -8.64
C GLY A 176 3.21 -11.57 -8.12
N GLY A 177 3.02 -11.73 -6.81
CA GLY A 177 1.70 -11.88 -6.20
C GLY A 177 0.93 -10.57 -6.00
N LEU A 178 1.56 -9.42 -6.21
CA LEU A 178 0.99 -8.11 -5.87
C LEU A 178 0.63 -7.34 -7.15
N PRO A 179 -0.67 -7.08 -7.41
CA PRO A 179 -1.10 -6.30 -8.56
C PRO A 179 -0.43 -4.93 -8.60
N SER A 180 -0.38 -4.23 -7.46
CA SER A 180 0.24 -2.89 -7.35
C SER A 180 1.66 -2.86 -7.94
N LEU A 181 2.54 -3.75 -7.47
CA LEU A 181 3.93 -3.81 -7.90
C LEU A 181 4.07 -4.14 -9.39
N HIS A 182 3.28 -5.07 -9.92
CA HIS A 182 3.31 -5.44 -11.34
C HIS A 182 2.97 -4.26 -12.25
N PHE A 183 1.87 -3.56 -11.94
CA PHE A 183 1.42 -2.41 -12.71
C PHE A 183 2.39 -1.23 -12.55
N SER A 184 2.84 -0.95 -11.33
CA SER A 184 3.81 0.10 -11.05
C SER A 184 5.17 -0.12 -11.71
N TYR A 185 5.66 -1.36 -11.75
CA TYR A 185 6.90 -1.71 -12.43
C TYR A 185 6.84 -1.36 -13.92
N SER A 186 5.76 -1.75 -14.60
CA SER A 186 5.58 -1.44 -16.01
C SER A 186 5.53 0.07 -16.28
N LEU A 187 4.88 0.83 -15.39
CA LEU A 187 4.77 2.28 -15.50
C LEU A 187 6.13 2.96 -15.23
N ALA A 188 6.89 2.48 -14.26
CA ALA A 188 8.25 2.94 -13.97
C ALA A 188 9.19 2.73 -15.16
N LEU A 189 9.16 1.53 -15.77
CA LEU A 189 9.94 1.24 -16.99
C LEU A 189 9.57 2.17 -18.14
N TRP A 190 8.27 2.44 -18.33
CA TRP A 190 7.79 3.35 -19.37
C TRP A 190 8.32 4.78 -19.18
N HIS A 191 8.28 5.29 -17.94
CA HIS A 191 8.84 6.60 -17.61
C HIS A 191 10.36 6.67 -17.84
N LEU A 192 11.10 5.62 -17.45
CA LEU A 192 12.54 5.54 -17.69
C LEU A 192 12.86 5.51 -19.19
N SER A 193 12.14 4.73 -19.99
CA SER A 193 12.36 4.67 -21.44
C SER A 193 12.12 6.02 -22.12
N ASN A 194 11.10 6.77 -21.70
CA ASN A 194 10.80 8.08 -22.26
C ASN A 194 11.86 9.12 -21.86
N ALA A 195 12.39 9.04 -20.63
CA ALA A 195 13.48 9.90 -20.17
C ALA A 195 14.78 9.65 -20.95
N SER A 196 15.12 8.39 -21.22
CA SER A 196 16.31 8.02 -22.00
C SER A 196 16.23 8.44 -23.46
N GLN A 197 15.05 8.42 -24.09
CA GLN A 197 14.87 8.93 -25.46
C GLN A 197 15.10 10.45 -25.58
N SER A 198 14.98 11.17 -24.45
CA SER A 198 15.17 12.62 -24.39
C SER A 198 16.63 13.03 -24.18
N GLN A 199 17.53 12.07 -23.91
CA GLN A 199 18.96 12.30 -23.69
C GLN A 199 19.78 11.77 -24.88
N PRO A 200 20.80 12.50 -25.36
CA PRO A 200 21.68 11.98 -26.40
C PRO A 200 22.40 10.72 -25.90
N ALA A 201 22.47 9.70 -26.75
CA ALA A 201 22.94 8.36 -26.40
C ALA A 201 24.35 8.38 -25.81
N SER A 202 24.46 8.24 -24.50
CA SER A 202 25.72 7.89 -23.83
C SER A 202 25.75 6.37 -23.65
N SER A 203 26.78 5.76 -24.23
CA SER A 203 27.04 4.32 -24.22
C SER A 203 27.43 3.86 -22.82
N ALA A 204 26.44 3.55 -21.98
CA ALA A 204 26.66 2.86 -20.72
C ALA A 204 26.46 1.35 -20.92
N SER A 205 27.57 0.63 -21.10
CA SER A 205 27.60 -0.84 -20.99
C SER A 205 27.38 -1.22 -19.53
N SER A 206 26.16 -1.62 -19.17
CA SER A 206 25.88 -2.24 -17.87
C SER A 206 25.82 -3.76 -18.05
N THR A 207 26.51 -4.47 -17.15
CA THR A 207 26.61 -5.94 -17.07
C THR A 207 25.37 -6.60 -16.46
N THR A 208 24.31 -5.83 -16.22
CA THR A 208 23.03 -6.33 -15.71
C THR A 208 22.15 -6.83 -16.85
N PRO A 209 21.34 -7.89 -16.64
CA PRO A 209 20.33 -8.28 -17.62
C PRO A 209 19.45 -7.07 -17.97
N SER A 210 19.24 -6.82 -19.25
CA SER A 210 18.40 -5.72 -19.70
C SER A 210 16.96 -5.92 -19.20
N PRO A 211 16.32 -4.92 -18.59
CA PRO A 211 14.93 -5.04 -18.17
C PRO A 211 14.03 -5.30 -19.39
N PRO A 212 12.88 -5.96 -19.21
CA PRO A 212 11.95 -6.20 -20.30
C PRO A 212 11.41 -4.87 -20.86
N PRO A 213 10.95 -4.84 -22.12
CA PRO A 213 10.27 -3.69 -22.67
C PRO A 213 9.05 -3.30 -21.80
N PRO A 214 8.77 -1.99 -21.60
CA PRO A 214 7.68 -1.55 -20.73
C PRO A 214 6.30 -2.12 -21.10
N LEU A 215 6.04 -2.25 -22.41
CA LEU A 215 4.80 -2.85 -22.91
C LEU A 215 4.68 -4.33 -22.55
N ASP A 216 5.77 -5.09 -22.61
CA ASP A 216 5.76 -6.50 -22.25
C ASP A 216 5.53 -6.70 -20.75
N ALA A 217 6.11 -5.81 -19.92
CA ALA A 217 5.86 -5.79 -18.49
C ALA A 217 4.37 -5.52 -18.16
N LEU A 218 3.74 -4.55 -18.85
CA LEU A 218 2.32 -4.26 -18.64
C LEU A 218 1.41 -5.37 -19.19
N VAL A 219 1.77 -5.98 -20.32
CA VAL A 219 1.07 -7.15 -20.86
C VAL A 219 1.12 -8.32 -19.87
N SER A 220 2.27 -8.56 -19.24
CA SER A 220 2.43 -9.56 -18.18
C SER A 220 1.56 -9.23 -16.95
N ALA A 221 1.50 -7.97 -16.52
CA ALA A 221 0.64 -7.53 -15.42
C ALA A 221 -0.85 -7.74 -15.72
N LEU A 222 -1.31 -7.33 -16.92
CA LEU A 222 -2.69 -7.53 -17.37
C LEU A 222 -3.05 -9.00 -17.53
N ALA A 223 -2.08 -9.83 -17.92
CA ALA A 223 -2.27 -11.27 -17.96
C ALA A 223 -2.49 -11.82 -16.54
N ASN A 224 -1.61 -11.48 -15.59
CA ASN A 224 -1.73 -12.01 -14.22
C ASN A 224 -2.99 -11.51 -13.48
N PHE A 225 -3.46 -10.30 -13.78
CA PHE A 225 -4.58 -9.65 -13.07
C PHE A 225 -5.61 -9.04 -14.05
N PRO A 226 -6.37 -9.87 -14.79
CA PRO A 226 -7.27 -9.38 -15.84
C PRO A 226 -8.43 -8.55 -15.30
N SER A 227 -8.97 -8.85 -14.12
CA SER A 227 -10.07 -8.10 -13.50
C SER A 227 -9.68 -6.67 -13.12
N ALA A 228 -8.38 -6.40 -12.95
CA ALA A 228 -7.87 -5.06 -12.63
C ALA A 228 -8.17 -4.04 -13.74
N LEU A 229 -8.18 -4.45 -15.02
CA LEU A 229 -8.41 -3.54 -16.14
C LEU A 229 -9.77 -2.86 -16.05
N ARG A 230 -10.85 -3.64 -15.92
CA ARG A 230 -12.22 -3.10 -15.84
C ARG A 230 -12.39 -2.21 -14.62
N LYS A 231 -11.92 -2.66 -13.45
CA LYS A 231 -12.01 -1.91 -12.19
C LYS A 231 -11.26 -0.58 -12.26
N LEU A 232 -10.06 -0.59 -12.84
CA LEU A 232 -9.25 0.60 -13.04
C LEU A 232 -9.94 1.62 -13.97
N LEU A 233 -10.48 1.16 -15.11
CA LEU A 233 -11.19 2.04 -16.05
C LEU A 233 -12.42 2.70 -15.42
N ILE A 234 -13.22 1.92 -14.67
CA ILE A 234 -14.37 2.42 -13.92
C ILE A 234 -13.92 3.47 -12.89
N LYS A 235 -12.90 3.17 -12.08
CA LYS A 235 -12.38 4.10 -11.06
C LYS A 235 -11.77 5.37 -11.66
N CYS A 236 -11.23 5.28 -12.87
CA CYS A 236 -10.73 6.44 -13.62
C CYS A 236 -11.84 7.24 -14.34
N ASN A 237 -13.12 6.85 -14.21
CA ASN A 237 -14.27 7.44 -14.91
C ASN A 237 -14.13 7.41 -16.45
N VAL A 238 -13.56 6.32 -17.00
CA VAL A 238 -13.47 6.12 -18.45
C VAL A 238 -14.79 5.57 -18.98
N THR A 239 -15.35 6.18 -20.02
CA THR A 239 -16.52 5.65 -20.71
C THR A 239 -16.17 4.35 -21.42
N ILE A 240 -16.79 3.25 -20.98
CA ILE A 240 -16.60 1.92 -21.57
C ILE A 240 -17.61 1.67 -22.69
N GLU A 241 -18.87 2.02 -22.46
CA GLU A 241 -19.98 1.74 -23.39
C GLU A 241 -19.80 2.48 -24.73
N GLY A 242 -19.94 1.73 -25.83
CA GLY A 242 -19.83 2.27 -27.19
C GLY A 242 -18.43 2.71 -27.62
N GLY A 243 -17.41 2.54 -26.78
CA GLY A 243 -16.02 2.91 -27.08
C GLY A 243 -15.10 1.72 -27.43
N ASP A 244 -13.85 2.03 -27.78
CA ASP A 244 -12.78 1.05 -28.04
C ASP A 244 -12.59 0.03 -26.91
N TRP A 245 -12.91 0.41 -25.67
CA TRP A 245 -12.77 -0.44 -24.49
C TRP A 245 -13.84 -1.53 -24.40
N ALA A 246 -15.06 -1.31 -24.90
CA ALA A 246 -16.11 -2.33 -24.89
C ALA A 246 -15.66 -3.59 -25.64
N ALA A 247 -15.16 -3.41 -26.87
CA ALA A 247 -14.69 -4.51 -27.71
C ALA A 247 -13.51 -5.29 -27.09
N LEU A 248 -12.68 -4.64 -26.27
CA LEU A 248 -11.58 -5.29 -25.56
C LEU A 248 -12.08 -6.06 -24.33
N LEU A 249 -13.02 -5.48 -23.57
CA LEU A 249 -13.52 -6.02 -22.31
C LEU A 249 -14.60 -7.10 -22.47
N ASP A 250 -15.27 -7.18 -23.63
CA ASP A 250 -16.26 -8.22 -23.95
C ASP A 250 -15.62 -9.59 -24.23
N ARG A 251 -14.29 -9.66 -24.28
CA ARG A 251 -13.57 -10.92 -24.44
C ARG A 251 -13.68 -11.75 -23.15
N PRO A 252 -13.94 -13.08 -23.24
CA PRO A 252 -14.15 -13.94 -22.06
C PRO A 252 -13.06 -13.84 -20.99
N TYR A 253 -11.83 -13.59 -21.41
CA TYR A 253 -10.67 -13.43 -20.55
C TYR A 253 -10.80 -12.28 -19.54
N PHE A 254 -11.36 -11.13 -19.96
CA PHE A 254 -11.56 -9.96 -19.09
C PHE A 254 -12.93 -9.96 -18.39
N MET A 255 -13.80 -10.93 -18.70
CA MET A 255 -15.06 -11.14 -18.00
C MET A 255 -14.87 -11.94 -16.71
N HIS A 256 -13.81 -12.74 -16.62
CA HIS A 256 -13.49 -13.49 -15.41
C HIS A 256 -13.03 -12.53 -14.30
N GLN A 257 -13.75 -12.55 -13.18
CA GLN A 257 -13.31 -11.89 -11.95
C GLN A 257 -12.38 -12.81 -11.18
N ALA A 258 -11.33 -12.26 -10.58
CA ALA A 258 -10.54 -13.05 -9.64
C ALA A 258 -11.41 -13.37 -8.41
N SER A 259 -11.03 -14.40 -7.67
CA SER A 259 -11.77 -14.83 -6.48
C SER A 259 -10.96 -14.63 -5.21
N GLY A 260 -11.63 -14.34 -4.11
CA GLY A 260 -11.02 -14.26 -2.78
C GLY A 260 -10.00 -13.14 -2.63
N GLY A 261 -8.88 -13.43 -1.97
CA GLY A 261 -7.88 -12.41 -1.61
C GLY A 261 -7.18 -11.73 -2.79
N VAL A 262 -7.09 -12.36 -3.97
CA VAL A 262 -6.51 -11.72 -5.16
C VAL A 262 -7.37 -10.56 -5.64
N GLU A 263 -8.70 -10.75 -5.65
CA GLU A 263 -9.63 -9.68 -6.02
C GLU A 263 -9.58 -8.53 -5.01
N HIS A 264 -9.42 -8.84 -3.73
CA HIS A 264 -9.22 -7.85 -2.68
C HIS A 264 -7.94 -7.01 -2.88
N LEU A 265 -6.82 -7.65 -3.25
CA LEU A 265 -5.58 -6.94 -3.60
C LEU A 265 -5.74 -6.05 -4.84
N ILE A 266 -6.53 -6.48 -5.83
CA ILE A 266 -6.87 -5.68 -7.00
C ILE A 266 -7.69 -4.45 -6.58
N ASP A 267 -8.64 -4.59 -5.66
CA ASP A 267 -9.40 -3.47 -5.12
C ASP A 267 -8.51 -2.45 -4.40
N ILE A 268 -7.57 -2.91 -3.58
CA ILE A 268 -6.58 -2.04 -2.93
C ILE A 268 -5.73 -1.30 -3.97
N PHE A 269 -5.21 -2.02 -4.97
CA PHE A 269 -4.41 -1.43 -6.06
C PHE A 269 -5.20 -0.34 -6.79
N VAL A 270 -6.43 -0.65 -7.23
CA VAL A 270 -7.27 0.29 -7.97
C VAL A 270 -7.59 1.50 -7.11
N GLU A 271 -7.98 1.30 -5.84
CA GLU A 271 -8.27 2.40 -4.93
C GLU A 271 -7.06 3.34 -4.78
N ARG A 272 -5.89 2.76 -4.50
CA ARG A 272 -4.65 3.52 -4.19
C ARG A 272 -4.07 4.21 -5.42
N GLN A 273 -4.07 3.56 -6.58
CA GLN A 273 -3.24 3.96 -7.72
C GLN A 273 -3.99 4.56 -8.91
N HIS A 274 -5.32 4.50 -8.96
CA HIS A 274 -6.10 4.95 -10.13
C HIS A 274 -5.73 6.36 -10.64
N THR A 275 -5.34 7.28 -9.77
CA THR A 275 -4.94 8.66 -10.15
C THR A 275 -3.71 8.68 -11.06
N LEU A 276 -2.78 7.73 -10.92
CA LEU A 276 -1.59 7.58 -11.76
C LEU A 276 -1.94 7.16 -13.20
N TRP A 277 -3.10 6.52 -13.37
CA TRP A 277 -3.55 5.98 -14.65
C TRP A 277 -4.41 6.95 -15.44
N LYS A 278 -4.95 8.01 -14.82
CA LYS A 278 -5.77 9.04 -15.48
C LYS A 278 -5.11 9.78 -16.66
N PRO A 279 -3.80 10.10 -16.65
CA PRO A 279 -3.20 10.86 -17.75
C PRO A 279 -3.37 10.15 -19.11
N THR A 280 -3.72 10.91 -20.15
CA THR A 280 -4.05 10.38 -21.49
C THR A 280 -2.94 9.49 -22.08
N GLN A 281 -1.68 9.85 -21.86
CA GLN A 281 -0.54 9.06 -22.33
C GLN A 281 -0.45 7.70 -21.63
N VAL A 282 -0.77 7.64 -20.33
CA VAL A 282 -0.78 6.41 -19.56
C VAL A 282 -1.99 5.54 -19.95
N MET A 283 -3.15 6.15 -20.20
CA MET A 283 -4.31 5.44 -20.75
C MET A 283 -4.04 4.87 -22.15
N ALA A 284 -3.33 5.60 -23.01
CA ALA A 284 -2.93 5.11 -24.33
C ALA A 284 -1.94 3.93 -24.21
N PHE A 285 -1.00 4.00 -23.26
CA PHE A 285 -0.09 2.90 -22.93
C PHE A 285 -0.86 1.65 -22.46
N LEU A 286 -1.85 1.83 -21.57
CA LEU A 286 -2.74 0.75 -21.11
C LEU A 286 -3.56 0.13 -22.26
N SER A 287 -4.13 0.95 -23.14
CA SER A 287 -4.90 0.47 -24.29
C SER A 287 -4.02 -0.32 -25.26
N ARG A 288 -2.80 0.15 -25.53
CA ARG A 288 -1.85 -0.55 -26.39
C ARG A 288 -1.44 -1.90 -25.81
N ALA A 289 -1.12 -1.96 -24.52
CA ALA A 289 -0.80 -3.23 -23.85
C ALA A 289 -1.98 -4.20 -23.89
N THR A 290 -3.20 -3.71 -23.65
CA THR A 290 -4.43 -4.53 -23.73
C THR A 290 -4.64 -5.11 -25.13
N LYS A 291 -4.44 -4.29 -26.19
CA LYS A 291 -4.53 -4.73 -27.59
C LYS A 291 -3.48 -5.80 -27.92
N ILE A 292 -2.24 -5.64 -27.45
CA ILE A 292 -1.17 -6.64 -27.62
C ILE A 292 -1.53 -7.95 -26.90
N LEU A 293 -2.01 -7.88 -25.65
CA LEU A 293 -2.44 -9.06 -24.92
C LEU A 293 -3.55 -9.81 -25.66
N CYS A 294 -4.54 -9.09 -26.18
CA CYS A 294 -5.60 -9.69 -27.01
C CYS A 294 -5.04 -10.43 -28.22
N GLN A 295 -4.09 -9.81 -28.94
CA GLN A 295 -3.43 -10.44 -30.10
C GLN A 295 -2.67 -11.71 -29.71
N ARG A 296 -1.95 -11.70 -28.58
CA ARG A 296 -1.22 -12.89 -28.08
C ARG A 296 -2.16 -14.02 -27.68
N LEU A 297 -3.29 -13.70 -27.05
CA LEU A 297 -4.33 -14.67 -26.70
C LEU A 297 -4.97 -15.27 -27.95
N ASP A 298 -5.25 -14.45 -28.97
CA ASP A 298 -5.79 -14.92 -30.26
C ASP A 298 -4.80 -15.83 -31.01
N ALA A 299 -3.49 -15.58 -30.86
CA ALA A 299 -2.42 -16.41 -31.41
C ALA A 299 -2.16 -17.70 -30.61
N GLY A 300 -2.85 -17.92 -29.47
CA GLY A 300 -2.67 -19.09 -28.63
C GLY A 300 -1.35 -19.11 -27.84
N GLU A 301 -0.70 -17.96 -27.65
CA GLU A 301 0.52 -17.88 -26.86
C GLU A 301 0.23 -18.18 -25.38
N ALA A 302 0.98 -19.13 -24.81
CA ALA A 302 0.88 -19.45 -23.39
C ALA A 302 1.47 -18.29 -22.56
N MET A 303 0.59 -17.48 -21.96
CA MET A 303 1.00 -16.40 -21.07
C MET A 303 1.47 -16.95 -19.71
N THR A 304 2.36 -16.22 -19.04
CA THR A 304 3.02 -16.53 -17.75
C THR A 304 2.10 -16.62 -16.52
N LEU A 305 0.81 -16.91 -16.73
CA LEU A 305 -0.26 -16.95 -15.73
C LEU A 305 -0.02 -17.99 -14.64
N ARG A 306 0.57 -19.13 -15.00
CA ARG A 306 0.68 -20.29 -14.11
C ARG A 306 1.72 -20.11 -13.01
N SER A 307 2.81 -19.39 -13.26
CA SER A 307 3.89 -19.22 -12.28
C SER A 307 3.54 -18.25 -11.15
N VAL A 308 2.55 -17.37 -11.37
CA VAL A 308 2.23 -16.26 -10.47
C VAL A 308 0.95 -16.51 -9.67
N LYS A 309 0.11 -17.46 -10.11
CA LYS A 309 -1.18 -17.78 -9.47
C LYS A 309 -1.02 -18.19 -8.01
N ASP A 310 -0.16 -19.17 -7.71
CA ASP A 310 0.03 -19.67 -6.34
C ASP A 310 0.55 -18.58 -5.39
N VAL A 311 1.43 -17.72 -5.91
CA VAL A 311 2.00 -16.59 -5.18
C VAL A 311 0.93 -15.53 -4.89
N SER A 312 0.11 -15.20 -5.89
CA SER A 312 -0.99 -14.23 -5.74
C SER A 312 -2.05 -14.72 -4.77
N GLU A 313 -2.41 -16.01 -4.83
CA GLU A 313 -3.38 -16.59 -3.90
C GLU A 313 -2.85 -16.61 -2.46
N ARG A 314 -1.55 -16.85 -2.27
CA ARG A 314 -0.91 -16.73 -0.96
C ARG A 314 -0.95 -15.30 -0.44
N ALA A 315 -0.47 -14.34 -1.22
CA ALA A 315 -0.51 -12.93 -0.87
C ALA A 315 -1.95 -12.47 -0.54
N GLY A 316 -2.92 -12.91 -1.34
CA GLY A 316 -4.33 -12.60 -1.12
C GLY A 316 -4.85 -13.08 0.25
N ARG A 317 -4.46 -14.28 0.71
CA ARG A 317 -4.84 -14.78 2.04
C ARG A 317 -4.25 -13.94 3.17
N GLU A 318 -2.99 -13.55 3.04
CA GLU A 318 -2.27 -12.80 4.07
C GLU A 318 -2.78 -11.36 4.23
N TYR A 319 -3.27 -10.75 3.14
CA TYR A 319 -3.74 -9.37 3.14
C TYR A 319 -5.27 -9.24 3.21
N THR A 320 -6.01 -10.31 3.49
CA THR A 320 -7.50 -10.28 3.54
C THR A 320 -8.03 -9.39 4.67
N HIS A 321 -7.26 -9.15 5.73
CA HIS A 321 -7.65 -8.28 6.85
C HIS A 321 -7.54 -6.79 6.55
N LEU A 322 -6.91 -6.41 5.43
CA LEU A 322 -6.74 -5.02 5.07
C LEU A 322 -8.08 -4.38 4.69
N VAL A 323 -8.25 -3.11 5.05
CA VAL A 323 -9.45 -2.35 4.69
C VAL A 323 -9.15 -1.47 3.49
N VAL A 324 -9.86 -1.67 2.37
CA VAL A 324 -9.61 -0.96 1.10
C VAL A 324 -9.67 0.57 1.27
N SER A 325 -10.60 1.08 2.08
CA SER A 325 -10.74 2.53 2.33
C SER A 325 -9.52 3.16 2.99
N ASN A 326 -8.70 2.41 3.73
CA ASN A 326 -7.45 2.94 4.31
C ASN A 326 -6.46 3.37 3.21
N PHE A 327 -6.55 2.76 2.03
CA PHE A 327 -5.70 3.08 0.89
C PHE A 327 -6.28 4.17 -0.02
N SER A 328 -7.47 4.69 0.29
CA SER A 328 -8.05 5.82 -0.43
C SER A 328 -7.47 7.17 0.02
N ASP A 329 -7.37 8.10 -0.93
CA ASP A 329 -7.21 9.52 -0.62
C ASP A 329 -8.56 10.20 -0.34
N ALA A 330 -9.68 9.52 -0.60
CA ALA A 330 -11.00 10.05 -0.34
C ALA A 330 -11.29 10.05 1.17
N VAL A 331 -11.87 11.15 1.62
CA VAL A 331 -12.38 11.32 2.97
C VAL A 331 -13.68 10.53 3.10
N THR A 332 -13.68 9.50 3.95
CA THR A 332 -14.89 8.75 4.32
C THR A 332 -15.43 9.34 5.62
N VAL A 333 -16.59 10.00 5.53
CA VAL A 333 -17.32 10.53 6.71
C VAL A 333 -18.56 9.67 6.90
N ILE A 334 -18.89 9.35 8.15
CA ILE A 334 -20.18 8.71 8.45
C ILE A 334 -21.30 9.69 8.05
N PRO A 335 -22.32 9.27 7.27
CA PRO A 335 -23.43 10.15 6.93
C PRO A 335 -24.09 10.71 8.19
N ALA A 336 -24.37 12.02 8.20
CA ALA A 336 -24.91 12.73 9.37
C ALA A 336 -26.22 12.15 9.92
N ASP A 337 -26.98 11.42 9.08
CA ASP A 337 -28.23 10.77 9.47
C ASP A 337 -28.01 9.58 10.41
N VAL A 338 -26.88 8.86 10.29
CA VAL A 338 -26.52 7.76 11.19
C VAL A 338 -25.98 8.27 12.53
N MET A 339 -25.39 9.47 12.54
CA MET A 339 -24.86 10.11 13.75
C MET A 339 -25.93 10.64 14.71
N ARG A 340 -27.19 10.80 14.26
CA ARG A 340 -28.30 11.26 15.12
C ARG A 340 -29.03 10.13 15.83
N GLU A 341 -28.80 8.89 15.41
CA GLU A 341 -29.49 7.70 15.92
C GLU A 341 -28.63 6.84 16.87
N ALA A 342 -27.35 7.20 17.04
CA ALA A 342 -26.44 6.68 18.06
C ALA A 342 -26.30 7.71 19.19
#